data_AF-A0A1W1BES0-F1
#
_entry.id   AF-A0A1W1BES0-F1
#
_cell.length_a   1.000
_cell.length_b   1.000
_cell.length_c   1.000
_cell.angle_alpha   90.00
_cell.angle_beta   90.00
_cell.angle_gamma   90.00
#
_symmetry.space_group_name_H-M   'P 1'
#
loop_
_entity.id
_entity.type
_entity.pdbx_description
1 polymer ?
#
loop_
_entity_poly.entity_id
_entity_poly.type
_entity_poly.pdbx_seq_one_letter_code
_entity_poly.pdbx_strand_id
1 'polypeptide(L)'
;MKRYDLRHLKDEFYDRMVELIDTDLKVAEVGIFLFEVGDFSSIQKSADVIKEQGHDLMNSLKFNEVDWTIVVKKADEATKEARQNIALRKSSQTDEEKAK
;
A
#
# COMPACT_ATOMS: atom_id res chain seq x y z
N MET A 1 7.08 -3.53 -14.98
CA MET A 1 7.52 -2.71 -13.83
C MET A 1 7.40 -1.26 -14.27
N LYS A 2 6.58 -0.49 -13.59
CA LYS A 2 6.33 0.93 -13.90
C LYS A 2 6.81 1.82 -12.77
N ARG A 3 7.26 3.03 -13.11
CA ARG A 3 7.71 4.05 -12.15
C ARG A 3 6.80 5.26 -12.26
N TYR A 4 6.30 5.75 -11.14
CA TYR A 4 5.44 6.93 -11.07
C TYR A 4 6.07 7.97 -10.15
N ASP A 5 6.13 9.20 -10.63
CA ASP A 5 6.63 10.34 -9.88
C ASP A 5 5.46 11.15 -9.33
N LEU A 6 5.29 11.10 -8.01
CA LEU A 6 4.23 11.75 -7.24
C LEU A 6 4.76 12.90 -6.37
N ARG A 7 6.03 13.30 -6.52
CA ARG A 7 6.63 14.39 -5.71
C ARG A 7 5.88 15.72 -5.83
N HIS A 8 5.26 15.96 -6.99
CA HIS A 8 4.42 17.12 -7.23
C HIS A 8 3.17 17.19 -6.32
N LEU A 9 2.74 16.07 -5.74
CA LEU A 9 1.55 15.98 -4.89
C LEU A 9 1.88 16.14 -3.40
N LYS A 10 3.16 16.13 -3.01
CA LYS A 10 3.61 16.24 -1.60
C LYS A 10 2.84 15.29 -0.69
N ASP A 11 2.02 15.82 0.23
CA ASP A 11 1.29 15.05 1.24
C ASP A 11 0.00 14.39 0.71
N GLU A 12 -0.51 14.80 -0.46
CA GLU A 12 -1.75 14.27 -1.05
C GLU A 12 -1.49 13.20 -2.13
N PHE A 13 -0.42 12.43 -1.98
CA PHE A 13 -0.03 11.42 -2.97
C PHE A 13 -0.79 10.09 -2.87
N TYR A 14 -1.47 9.82 -1.74
CA TYR A 14 -2.12 8.53 -1.47
C TYR A 14 -3.20 8.20 -2.48
N ASP A 15 -4.12 9.14 -2.72
CA ASP A 15 -5.25 8.92 -3.64
C ASP A 15 -4.76 8.62 -5.05
N ARG A 16 -3.74 9.35 -5.50
CA ARG A 16 -3.14 9.12 -6.81
C ARG A 16 -2.42 7.79 -6.90
N MET A 17 -1.73 7.38 -5.84
CA MET A 17 -1.07 6.07 -5.78
C MET A 17 -2.09 4.94 -5.97
N VAL A 18 -3.21 4.99 -5.23
CA VAL A 18 -4.30 4.01 -5.32
C VAL A 18 -4.88 3.97 -6.72
N GLU A 19 -5.21 5.13 -7.29
CA GLU A 19 -5.77 5.23 -8.63
C GLU A 19 -4.84 4.60 -9.67
N LEU A 20 -3.53 4.83 -9.58
CA LEU A 20 -2.54 4.25 -10.49
C LEU A 20 -2.38 2.74 -10.31
N ILE A 21 -2.51 2.23 -9.09
CA ILE A 21 -2.51 0.79 -8.81
C ILE A 21 -3.72 0.13 -9.48
N ASP A 22 -4.90 0.74 -9.39
CA ASP A 22 -6.12 0.14 -9.95
C ASP A 22 -6.20 0.29 -11.47
N THR A 23 -5.88 1.46 -12.01
CA THR A 23 -6.07 1.77 -13.43
C THR A 23 -4.93 1.34 -14.34
N ASP A 24 -3.67 1.56 -13.94
CA ASP A 24 -2.52 1.44 -14.87
C ASP A 24 -1.63 0.22 -14.61
N LEU A 25 -1.66 -0.33 -13.39
CA LEU A 25 -0.91 -1.55 -13.04
C LEU A 25 -1.69 -2.82 -13.41
N LYS A 26 -1.00 -3.76 -14.07
CA LYS A 26 -1.53 -5.11 -14.31
C LYS A 26 -1.39 -5.99 -13.08
N VAL A 27 -2.22 -7.03 -12.99
CA VAL A 27 -2.11 -8.05 -11.94
C VAL A 27 -0.71 -8.68 -11.97
N ALA A 28 -0.13 -8.85 -10.78
CA ALA A 28 1.25 -9.29 -10.55
C ALA A 28 2.36 -8.36 -11.09
N GLU A 29 2.02 -7.18 -11.60
CA GLU A 29 2.99 -6.16 -11.98
C GLU A 29 3.47 -5.34 -10.78
N VAL A 30 4.72 -4.90 -10.85
CA VAL A 30 5.37 -4.06 -9.83
C VAL A 30 5.30 -2.58 -10.23
N GLY A 31 4.80 -1.75 -9.33
CA GLY A 31 4.80 -0.30 -9.40
C GLY A 31 5.76 0.29 -8.39
N ILE A 32 6.56 1.26 -8.82
CA ILE A 32 7.45 2.04 -7.96
C ILE A 32 6.88 3.45 -7.90
N PHE A 33 6.56 3.92 -6.71
CA PHE A 33 6.03 5.26 -6.47
C PHE A 33 7.09 6.09 -5.78
N LEU A 34 7.49 7.20 -6.39
CA LEU A 34 8.41 8.18 -5.83
C LEU A 34 7.60 9.36 -5.30
N PHE A 35 7.82 9.74 -4.06
CA PHE A 35 7.12 10.85 -3.42
C PHE A 35 8.06 11.55 -2.43
N GLU A 36 7.76 12.82 -2.17
CA GLU A 36 8.53 13.67 -1.28
C GLU A 36 7.84 13.69 0.09
N VAL A 37 8.58 13.38 1.16
CA VAL A 37 8.08 13.28 2.52
C VAL A 37 8.99 14.04 3.48
N GLY A 38 8.40 15.02 4.16
CA GLY A 38 9.06 15.72 5.27
C GLY A 38 8.98 14.99 6.62
N ASP A 39 7.94 14.16 6.84
CA ASP A 39 7.69 13.44 8.11
C ASP A 39 7.39 11.95 7.89
N PHE A 40 8.04 11.07 8.67
CA PHE A 40 7.98 9.61 8.51
C PHE A 40 6.57 9.01 8.67
N SER A 41 5.64 9.75 9.28
CA SER A 41 4.25 9.34 9.46
C SER A 41 3.55 8.98 8.13
N SER A 42 3.94 9.62 7.03
CA SER A 42 3.35 9.38 5.71
C SER A 42 3.68 8.00 5.13
N ILE A 43 4.85 7.46 5.45
CA ILE A 43 5.28 6.14 4.97
C ILE A 43 4.45 5.04 5.63
N GLN A 44 4.22 5.16 6.95
CA GLN A 44 3.41 4.20 7.69
C GLN A 44 1.99 4.17 7.14
N LYS A 45 1.37 5.34 6.93
CA LYS A 45 0.04 5.45 6.31
C LYS A 45 0.01 4.83 4.93
N SER A 46 1.01 5.08 4.08
CA SER A 46 1.04 4.49 2.73
C SER A 46 1.14 2.96 2.77
N ALA A 47 1.93 2.41 3.71
CA ALA A 47 2.03 0.97 3.92
C ALA A 47 0.71 0.38 4.42
N ASP A 48 0.01 1.08 5.30
CA ASP A 48 -1.30 0.66 5.81
C ASP A 48 -2.36 0.67 4.71
N VAL A 49 -2.43 1.73 3.89
CA VAL A 49 -3.35 1.82 2.73
C VAL A 49 -3.11 0.67 1.74
N ILE A 50 -1.84 0.36 1.42
CA ILE A 50 -1.51 -0.75 0.50
C ILE A 50 -1.98 -2.09 1.06
N LYS A 51 -1.80 -2.30 2.37
CA LYS A 51 -2.26 -3.53 3.05
C LYS A 51 -3.77 -3.62 3.12
N GLU A 52 -4.45 -2.51 3.43
CA GLU A 52 -5.92 -2.44 3.45
C GLU A 52 -6.52 -2.76 2.08
N GLN A 53 -5.88 -2.30 1.01
CA GLN A 53 -6.27 -2.64 -0.37
C GLN A 53 -5.89 -4.08 -0.79
N GLY A 54 -5.21 -4.82 0.09
CA GLY A 54 -4.81 -6.21 -0.14
C GLY A 54 -3.65 -6.38 -1.11
N HIS A 55 -2.93 -5.30 -1.43
CA HIS A 55 -1.76 -5.33 -2.31
C HIS A 55 -0.48 -5.70 -1.56
N ASP A 56 0.55 -6.12 -2.31
CA ASP A 56 1.83 -6.54 -1.72
C ASP A 56 2.79 -5.37 -1.66
N LEU A 57 3.10 -4.91 -0.45
CA LEU A 57 4.23 -4.00 -0.22
C LEU A 57 5.53 -4.82 -0.27
N MET A 58 6.37 -4.58 -1.28
CA MET A 58 7.62 -5.32 -1.46
C MET A 58 8.80 -4.63 -0.78
N ASN A 59 8.91 -3.31 -0.96
CA ASN A 59 10.03 -2.56 -0.42
C ASN A 59 9.63 -1.10 -0.17
N SER A 60 10.30 -0.46 0.77
CA SER A 60 10.28 0.97 1.01
C SER A 60 11.72 1.44 1.16
N LEU A 61 12.16 2.35 0.30
CA LEU A 61 13.54 2.82 0.29
C LEU A 61 13.58 4.35 0.33
N LYS A 62 14.27 4.87 1.34
CA LYS A 62 14.64 6.28 1.45
C LYS A 62 15.81 6.57 0.51
N PHE A 63 15.62 7.46 -0.45
CA PHE A 63 16.65 7.77 -1.45
C PHE A 63 17.53 8.97 -1.03
N ASN A 64 16.93 9.99 -0.41
CA ASN A 64 17.66 11.09 0.23
C ASN A 64 16.89 11.58 1.47
N GLU A 65 17.19 12.77 2.00
CA GLU A 65 16.53 13.27 3.21
C GLU A 65 15.01 13.41 3.08
N VAL A 66 14.52 13.72 1.88
CA VAL A 66 13.11 14.08 1.60
C VAL A 66 12.43 13.13 0.59
N ASP A 67 13.16 12.55 -0.35
CA ASP A 67 12.65 11.65 -1.38
C ASP A 67 12.58 10.19 -0.90
N TRP A 68 11.39 9.61 -1.06
CA TRP A 68 11.06 8.23 -0.70
C TRP A 68 10.49 7.47 -1.87
N THR A 69 10.80 6.18 -1.91
CA THR A 69 10.22 5.26 -2.88
C THR A 69 9.53 4.10 -2.18
N ILE A 70 8.35 3.73 -2.67
CA ILE A 70 7.66 2.52 -2.28
C ILE A 70 7.46 1.64 -3.51
N VAL A 71 7.73 0.36 -3.32
CA VAL A 71 7.58 -0.69 -4.32
C VAL A 71 6.37 -1.54 -3.94
N VAL A 72 5.34 -1.48 -4.77
CA VAL A 72 4.08 -2.21 -4.60
C VAL A 72 3.94 -3.20 -5.73
N LYS A 73 3.46 -4.41 -5.42
CA LYS A 73 3.02 -5.37 -6.41
C LYS A 73 1.51 -5.52 -6.34
N LYS A 74 0.86 -5.38 -7.49
CA LYS A 74 -0.60 -5.52 -7.58
C LYS A 74 -0.99 -6.98 -7.39
N ALA A 75 -1.64 -7.28 -6.27
CA ALA A 75 -2.33 -8.55 -6.06
C ALA A 75 -3.58 -8.68 -6.95
N ASP A 76 -3.93 -9.90 -7.30
CA ASP A 76 -5.19 -10.27 -7.96
C ASP A 76 -6.38 -10.16 -7.01
N GLU A 77 -7.59 -9.99 -7.56
CA GLU A 77 -8.83 -9.88 -6.79
C GLU A 77 -9.11 -11.10 -5.92
N ALA A 78 -8.80 -12.32 -6.40
CA ALA A 78 -8.99 -13.53 -5.61
C ALA A 78 -8.08 -13.55 -4.36
N THR A 79 -6.83 -13.11 -4.50
CA THR A 79 -5.92 -12.92 -3.36
C THR A 79 -6.39 -11.82 -2.40
N LYS A 80 -6.96 -10.71 -2.91
CA LYS A 80 -7.55 -9.64 -2.07
C LYS A 80 -8.71 -10.17 -1.23
N GLU A 81 -9.66 -10.87 -1.85
CA GLU A 81 -10.83 -11.46 -1.18
C GLU A 81 -10.42 -12.52 -0.15
N ALA A 82 -9.46 -13.38 -0.48
CA ALA A 82 -8.94 -14.37 0.45
C ALA A 82 -8.34 -13.71 1.71
N ARG A 83 -7.60 -12.61 1.55
CA ARG A 83 -6.99 -11.86 2.66
C ARG A 83 -8.03 -11.14 3.51
N GLN A 84 -9.02 -10.51 2.90
CA GLN A 84 -10.13 -9.88 3.61
C GLN A 84 -10.92 -10.89 4.44
N ASN A 85 -11.20 -12.08 3.87
CA ASN A 85 -11.87 -13.16 4.58
C ASN A 85 -11.03 -13.69 5.76
N ILE A 86 -9.70 -13.78 5.62
CA ILE A 86 -8.80 -14.15 6.73
C ILE A 86 -8.79 -13.08 7.83
N ALA A 87 -8.76 -11.79 7.45
CA ALA A 87 -8.79 -10.68 8.39
C ALA A 87 -10.11 -10.65 9.19
N LEU A 88 -11.26 -10.81 8.51
CA LEU A 88 -12.58 -10.88 9.15
C LEU A 88 -12.69 -12.04 10.15
N ARG A 89 -12.15 -13.22 9.77
CA ARG A 89 -12.15 -14.40 10.64
C ARG A 89 -11.27 -14.20 11.88
N LYS A 90 -10.13 -13.53 11.73
CA LYS A 90 -9.26 -13.19 12.87
C LYS A 90 -9.92 -12.23 13.83
N SER A 91 -10.58 -11.16 13.34
CA SER A 91 -11.28 -10.23 14.23
C SER A 91 -12.40 -10.92 15.02
N SER A 92 -13.21 -11.77 14.37
CA SER A 92 -14.27 -12.51 15.09
C SER A 92 -13.74 -13.47 16.15
N GLN A 93 -12.58 -14.10 15.92
CA GLN A 93 -11.95 -14.98 16.91
C GLN A 93 -11.33 -14.21 18.09
N THR A 94 -10.79 -13.00 17.83
CA THR A 94 -10.14 -12.19 18.88
C THR A 94 -11.17 -11.58 19.85
N ASP A 95 -12.37 -11.27 19.36
CA ASP A 95 -13.46 -10.74 20.18
C ASP A 95 -14.08 -11.83 21.08
N GLU A 96 -14.18 -13.08 20.59
CA GLU A 96 -14.60 -14.22 21.41
C GLU A 96 -13.58 -14.59 22.50
N GLU A 97 -12.28 -14.43 22.22
CA GLU A 97 -11.21 -14.75 23.17
C GLU A 97 -11.04 -13.68 24.26
N LYS A 98 -11.39 -12.41 23.99
CA LYS A 98 -11.39 -11.31 24.97
C LYS A 98 -12.64 -11.27 25.86
N ALA A 99 -13.73 -11.92 25.45
CA ALA A 99 -14.99 -11.97 26.19
C ALA A 99 -15.08 -13.14 27.19
N LYS A 100 -14.04 -13.97 27.27
CA LYS A 100 -13.95 -15.17 28.10
C LYS A 100 -12.92 -15.01 29.21
#